data_AF-A0A9R1B670-F1
#
_entry.id   AF-A0A9R1B670-F1
#
_cell.length_a   1.000
_cell.length_b   1.000
_cell.length_c   1.000
_cell.angle_alpha   90.00
_cell.angle_beta   90.00
_cell.angle_gamma   90.00
#
_symmetry.space_group_name_H-M   'P 1'
#
loop_
_entity.id
_entity.type
_entity.pdbx_description
1 polymer ?
#
loop_
_entity_poly.entity_id
_entity_poly.type
_entity_poly.pdbx_seq_one_letter_code
_entity_poly.pdbx_strand_id
1 'polypeptide(L)'
;MQDYNPKPKEHCPASCGPITIPFPFGLEEGCFANEKFHLNCTSGNLTVSVSEDAQYQVTGISVEDGTLTVSNMVNGSNEKEAILIQTEDGYGVDSPMEDQFDFSVEYNIVIKWAVANLTCETAMQKDTEYACRSSQSYCLNVTHGEIFMGYRCKCSSGFQGNPYVNAGCTGLILLITLY
;
A
#
# COMPACT_ATOMS: atom_id res chain seq x y z
N MET A 1 7.89 -15.07 -8.10
CA MET A 1 7.58 -13.67 -7.80
C MET A 1 8.91 -13.18 -7.36
N GLN A 2 9.63 -12.46 -8.23
CA GLN A 2 10.92 -11.95 -7.79
C GLN A 2 10.60 -10.97 -6.67
N ASP A 3 11.02 -11.33 -5.45
CA ASP A 3 11.09 -10.46 -4.29
C ASP A 3 9.84 -10.30 -3.38
N TYR A 4 8.83 -11.20 -3.41
CA TYR A 4 7.81 -11.24 -2.35
C TYR A 4 8.11 -12.29 -1.28
N ASN A 5 8.34 -11.87 -0.04
CA ASN A 5 8.53 -12.73 1.12
C ASN A 5 7.28 -12.75 2.02
N PRO A 6 6.51 -13.85 2.09
CA PRO A 6 5.31 -13.97 2.94
C PRO A 6 5.60 -14.16 4.43
N LYS A 7 6.87 -14.29 4.83
CA LYS A 7 7.26 -14.61 6.21
C LYS A 7 8.12 -13.48 6.79
N PRO A 8 7.52 -12.55 7.56
CA PRO A 8 8.30 -11.54 8.25
C PRO A 8 9.17 -12.18 9.35
N LYS A 9 10.25 -11.51 9.72
CA LYS A 9 11.06 -11.85 10.91
C LYS A 9 10.22 -11.72 12.18
N GLU A 10 10.62 -12.45 13.22
CA GLU A 10 10.05 -12.30 14.56
C GLU A 10 10.42 -10.92 15.14
N HIS A 11 9.53 -10.32 15.94
CA HIS A 11 9.75 -9.04 16.63
C HIS A 11 9.94 -7.81 15.74
N CYS A 12 9.26 -7.76 14.59
CA CYS A 12 9.25 -6.56 13.75
C CYS A 12 8.60 -5.34 14.45
N PRO A 13 9.19 -4.14 14.34
CA PRO A 13 8.54 -2.91 14.75
C PRO A 13 7.20 -2.72 14.02
N ALA A 14 6.11 -2.69 14.78
CA ALA A 14 4.74 -2.66 14.25
C ALA A 14 4.08 -1.26 14.33
N SER A 15 4.84 -0.21 14.65
CA SER A 15 4.31 1.15 14.78
C SER A 15 5.37 2.22 14.59
N CYS A 16 4.95 3.37 14.07
CA CYS A 16 5.74 4.60 14.02
C CYS A 16 4.86 5.77 14.48
N GLY A 17 5.19 6.37 15.62
CA GLY A 17 4.33 7.38 16.23
C GLY A 17 2.92 6.83 16.49
N PRO A 18 1.85 7.51 16.06
CA PRO A 18 0.48 7.05 16.23
C PRO A 18 0.03 5.99 15.21
N ILE A 19 0.83 5.71 14.18
CA ILE A 19 0.45 4.86 13.06
C ILE A 19 0.91 3.42 13.32
N THR A 20 -0.03 2.48 13.22
CA THR A 20 0.26 1.04 13.20
C THR A 20 0.73 0.62 11.81
N ILE A 21 1.77 -0.19 11.73
CA ILE A 21 2.37 -0.69 10.50
C ILE A 21 2.04 -2.18 10.36
N PRO A 22 0.98 -2.53 9.61
CA PRO A 22 0.62 -3.91 9.38
C PRO A 22 1.45 -4.51 8.24
N PHE A 23 1.76 -5.80 8.32
CA PHE A 23 2.27 -6.56 7.19
C PHE A 23 1.30 -6.43 5.98
N PRO A 24 1.75 -6.22 4.74
CA PRO A 24 3.08 -6.49 4.19
C PRO A 24 4.10 -5.37 4.35
N PHE A 25 3.76 -4.28 5.03
CA PHE A 25 4.67 -3.17 5.29
C PHE A 25 5.61 -3.45 6.45
N GLY A 26 6.76 -2.78 6.45
CA GLY A 26 7.77 -2.92 7.50
C GLY A 26 8.84 -1.84 7.41
N LEU A 27 9.53 -1.61 8.53
CA LEU A 27 10.58 -0.59 8.65
C LEU A 27 11.99 -1.13 8.38
N GLU A 28 12.17 -2.44 8.49
CA GLU A 28 13.47 -3.11 8.47
C GLU A 28 13.47 -4.29 7.48
N GLU A 29 14.66 -4.63 6.99
CA GLU A 29 14.85 -5.77 6.08
C GLU A 29 14.30 -7.06 6.70
N GLY A 30 13.44 -7.74 5.95
CA GLY A 30 12.76 -8.95 6.40
C GLY A 30 11.52 -8.71 7.27
N CYS A 31 11.15 -7.46 7.54
CA CYS A 31 9.86 -7.11 8.16
C CYS A 31 8.81 -6.68 7.12
N PHE A 32 9.24 -6.11 6.00
CA PHE A 32 8.39 -5.88 4.85
C PHE A 32 8.43 -7.08 3.89
N ALA A 33 7.35 -7.26 3.13
CA ALA A 33 7.21 -8.39 2.22
C ALA A 33 7.91 -8.17 0.86
N ASN A 34 8.19 -6.92 0.48
CA ASN A 34 8.85 -6.53 -0.76
C ASN A 34 9.40 -5.10 -0.60
N GLU A 35 10.45 -4.73 -1.33
CA GLU A 35 11.07 -3.40 -1.24
C GLU A 35 10.07 -2.23 -1.38
N LYS A 36 9.04 -2.36 -2.23
CA LYS A 36 8.00 -1.31 -2.36
C LYS A 36 7.11 -1.13 -1.12
N PHE A 37 7.16 -2.08 -0.18
CA PHE A 37 6.47 -2.03 1.11
C PHE A 37 7.39 -1.59 2.25
N HIS A 38 8.64 -1.23 1.94
CA HIS A 38 9.54 -0.61 2.91
C HIS A 38 9.04 0.81 3.23
N LEU A 39 8.93 1.09 4.53
CA LEU A 39 8.58 2.39 5.07
C LEU A 39 9.74 2.91 5.91
N ASN A 40 9.88 4.23 6.01
CA ASN A 40 10.87 4.86 6.87
C ASN A 40 10.18 5.58 8.04
N CYS A 41 10.76 5.49 9.23
CA CYS A 41 10.25 6.15 10.43
C CYS A 41 11.34 7.02 11.04
N THR A 42 11.13 8.34 11.05
CA THR A 42 12.08 9.31 11.62
C THR A 42 11.38 10.18 12.63
N SER A 43 11.77 10.09 13.90
CA SER A 43 11.17 10.89 15.00
C SER A 43 9.63 10.81 15.08
N GLY A 44 9.06 9.65 14.73
CA GLY A 44 7.61 9.42 14.73
C GLY A 44 6.90 9.82 13.43
N ASN A 45 7.60 10.37 12.45
CA ASN A 45 7.07 10.62 11.11
C ASN A 45 7.33 9.41 10.20
N LEU A 46 6.25 8.83 9.68
CA LEU A 46 6.27 7.70 8.78
C LEU A 46 6.27 8.18 7.32
N THR A 47 7.15 7.63 6.48
CA THR A 47 7.24 7.99 5.06
C THR A 47 7.31 6.76 4.17
N VAL A 48 6.88 6.92 2.91
CA VAL A 48 6.98 5.92 1.85
C VAL A 48 7.67 6.53 0.64
N SER A 49 8.62 5.79 0.05
CA SER A 49 9.27 6.19 -1.20
C SER A 49 8.55 5.51 -2.37
N VAL A 50 7.97 6.29 -3.27
CA VAL A 50 7.26 5.79 -4.46
C VAL A 50 8.18 5.77 -5.68
N SER A 51 9.21 6.63 -5.69
CA SER A 51 10.33 6.63 -6.63
C SER A 51 11.60 7.13 -5.93
N GLU A 52 12.74 7.17 -6.63
CA GLU A 52 14.00 7.72 -6.09
C GLU A 52 13.85 9.18 -5.65
N ASP A 53 13.03 9.95 -6.38
CA ASP A 53 12.83 11.38 -6.16
C ASP A 53 11.53 11.72 -5.44
N ALA A 54 10.69 10.73 -5.11
CA ALA A 54 9.37 10.97 -4.52
C ALA A 54 9.18 10.21 -3.21
N GLN A 55 9.26 10.95 -2.11
CA GLN A 55 8.94 10.46 -0.77
C GLN A 55 7.72 11.19 -0.23
N TYR A 56 6.74 10.45 0.29
CA TYR A 56 5.51 11.01 0.87
C TYR A 56 5.39 10.68 2.35
N GLN A 57 4.79 11.60 3.12
CA GLN A 57 4.42 11.34 4.50
C GLN A 57 3.14 10.49 4.56
N VAL A 58 3.23 9.33 5.21
CA VAL A 58 2.11 8.42 5.44
C VAL A 58 1.31 8.90 6.65
N THR A 59 0.01 9.07 6.47
CA THR A 59 -0.94 9.45 7.52
C THR A 59 -1.90 8.32 7.89
N GLY A 60 -2.05 7.31 7.03
CA GLY A 60 -2.88 6.13 7.32
C GLY A 60 -2.58 4.93 6.42
N ILE A 61 -2.83 3.73 6.96
CA ILE A 61 -2.68 2.46 6.25
C ILE A 61 -3.96 1.65 6.47
N SER A 62 -4.69 1.33 5.41
CA SER A 62 -5.87 0.45 5.45
C SER A 62 -5.61 -0.83 4.69
N VAL A 63 -5.33 -1.92 5.40
CA VAL A 63 -5.14 -3.25 4.80
C VAL A 63 -6.43 -3.77 4.16
N GLU A 64 -7.58 -3.43 4.74
CA GLU A 64 -8.89 -3.83 4.24
C GLU A 64 -9.23 -3.11 2.92
N ASP A 65 -8.97 -1.80 2.85
CA ASP A 65 -9.22 -1.01 1.64
C ASP A 65 -8.07 -1.06 0.63
N GLY A 66 -6.88 -1.47 1.07
CA GLY A 66 -5.68 -1.58 0.23
C GLY A 66 -5.13 -0.23 -0.16
N THR A 67 -5.18 0.70 0.78
CA THR A 67 -4.84 2.10 0.56
C THR A 67 -3.84 2.61 1.59
N LEU A 68 -2.84 3.34 1.08
CA LEU A 68 -2.03 4.26 1.86
C LEU A 68 -2.61 5.65 1.70
N THR A 69 -2.84 6.32 2.81
CA THR A 69 -3.24 7.73 2.85
C THR A 69 -1.99 8.55 3.13
N VAL A 70 -1.69 9.51 2.27
CA VAL A 70 -0.48 10.34 2.37
C VAL A 70 -0.83 11.82 2.24
N SER A 71 -0.04 12.70 2.86
CA SER A 71 -0.26 14.15 2.81
C SER A 71 0.69 14.84 1.84
N ASN A 72 1.94 15.04 2.25
CA ASN A 72 2.91 15.88 1.54
C ASN A 72 4.11 15.08 1.03
N MET A 73 4.69 15.55 -0.07
CA MET A 73 5.99 15.12 -0.55
C MET A 73 7.08 15.70 0.37
N VAL A 74 7.90 14.85 0.98
CA VAL A 74 8.93 15.21 1.98
C VAL A 74 10.22 15.67 1.29
N ASN A 75 10.59 14.99 0.20
CA ASN A 75 11.67 15.37 -0.70
C ASN A 75 11.05 15.52 -2.08
N GLY A 76 10.54 16.72 -2.40
CA GLY A 76 10.30 17.09 -3.79
C GLY A 76 11.60 17.60 -4.38
N SER A 77 11.92 17.23 -5.62
CA SER A 77 12.82 18.07 -6.41
C SER A 77 12.27 19.50 -6.37
N ASN A 78 13.14 20.52 -6.43
CA ASN A 78 12.71 21.92 -6.67
C ASN A 78 12.09 22.07 -8.09
N GLU A 79 11.52 21.02 -8.65
CA GLU A 79 10.82 21.01 -9.90
C GLU A 79 9.38 21.38 -9.58
N LYS A 80 8.98 22.49 -10.17
CA LYS A 80 7.68 23.08 -9.97
C LYS A 80 6.60 22.03 -10.25
N GLU A 81 5.57 21.99 -9.42
CA GLU A 81 4.45 21.06 -9.62
C GLU A 81 3.86 21.24 -11.04
N ALA A 82 3.80 20.14 -11.80
CA ALA A 82 3.31 20.14 -13.17
C ALA A 82 2.16 19.12 -13.31
N ILE A 83 1.04 19.55 -13.88
CA ILE A 83 -0.04 18.63 -14.27
C ILE A 83 0.36 17.96 -15.59
N LEU A 84 0.64 16.66 -15.53
CA LEU A 84 0.88 15.84 -16.72
C LEU A 84 -0.47 15.34 -17.27
N ILE A 85 -0.99 16.01 -18.28
CA ILE A 85 -2.17 15.54 -19.03
C ILE A 85 -1.69 14.61 -20.14
N GLN A 86 -2.06 13.33 -20.08
CA GLN A 86 -1.83 12.40 -21.18
C GLN A 86 -2.93 12.55 -22.22
N THR A 87 -2.58 13.07 -23.40
CA THR A 87 -3.41 13.06 -24.62
C THR A 87 -2.85 12.04 -25.62
N GLU A 88 -3.67 11.60 -26.58
CA GLU A 88 -3.31 10.56 -27.57
C GLU A 88 -2.09 10.94 -28.45
N ASP A 89 -1.69 12.21 -28.49
CA ASP A 89 -0.63 12.76 -29.35
C ASP A 89 0.70 13.10 -28.62
N GLY A 90 0.87 12.71 -27.36
CA GLY A 90 2.12 12.91 -26.59
C GLY A 90 2.09 14.07 -25.58
N TYR A 91 3.08 14.09 -24.68
CA TYR A 91 3.13 14.93 -23.47
C TYR A 91 3.05 16.44 -23.79
N GLY A 92 1.91 17.06 -23.50
CA GLY A 92 1.79 18.51 -23.40
C GLY A 92 2.23 18.96 -22.00
N VAL A 93 3.42 19.55 -21.88
CA VAL A 93 3.84 20.25 -20.67
C VAL A 93 3.25 21.65 -20.73
N ASP A 94 2.16 21.90 -20.00
CA ASP A 94 1.77 23.29 -19.75
C ASP A 94 2.67 23.87 -18.66
N SER A 95 2.96 25.16 -18.75
CA SER A 95 3.94 25.85 -17.91
C SER A 95 3.70 25.59 -16.41
N PRO A 96 4.76 25.62 -15.58
CA PRO A 96 4.64 25.33 -14.17
C PRO A 96 3.63 26.27 -13.48
N MET A 97 2.61 25.67 -12.87
CA MET A 97 1.38 26.36 -12.44
C MET A 97 1.52 27.17 -11.14
N GLU A 98 2.71 27.13 -10.52
CA GLU A 98 3.00 27.76 -9.22
C GLU A 98 2.84 29.28 -9.19
N ASP A 99 2.90 29.96 -10.35
CA ASP A 99 2.72 31.41 -10.42
C ASP A 99 1.23 31.83 -10.54
N GLN A 100 0.30 30.87 -10.68
CA GLN A 100 -1.12 31.14 -10.92
C GLN A 100 -2.09 30.46 -9.94
N PHE A 101 -1.75 29.28 -9.40
CA PHE A 101 -2.61 28.53 -8.50
C PHE A 101 -1.81 27.98 -7.32
N ASP A 102 -2.26 28.28 -6.10
CA ASP A 102 -1.84 27.60 -4.88
C ASP A 102 -2.67 26.31 -4.76
N PHE A 103 -2.10 25.18 -5.15
CA PHE A 103 -2.69 23.88 -4.86
C PHE A 103 -2.51 23.61 -3.37
N SER A 104 -3.40 24.18 -2.55
CA SER A 104 -3.59 23.66 -1.20
C SER A 104 -4.06 22.21 -1.35
N VAL A 105 -3.17 21.25 -1.12
CA VAL A 105 -3.49 19.82 -1.05
C VAL A 105 -4.26 19.59 0.26
N GLU A 106 -5.48 20.12 0.33
CA GLU A 106 -6.36 20.06 1.51
C GLU A 106 -6.93 18.64 1.72
N TYR A 107 -6.66 17.73 0.77
CA TYR A 107 -7.10 16.34 0.77
C TYR A 107 -5.92 15.39 0.82
N ASN A 108 -6.00 14.36 1.67
CA ASN A 108 -5.01 13.29 1.66
C ASN A 108 -5.04 12.54 0.31
N ILE A 109 -3.87 12.32 -0.28
CA ILE A 109 -3.67 11.48 -1.46
C ILE A 109 -3.85 10.01 -1.05
N VAL A 110 -4.55 9.23 -1.88
CA VAL A 110 -4.82 7.82 -1.62
C VAL A 110 -4.09 6.94 -2.65
N ILE A 111 -3.07 6.22 -2.21
CA ILE A 111 -2.29 5.29 -3.03
C ILE A 111 -2.85 3.88 -2.84
N LYS A 112 -3.24 3.22 -3.94
CA LYS A 112 -3.61 1.79 -3.94
C LYS A 112 -2.40 0.93 -4.26
N TRP A 113 -2.29 -0.24 -3.64
CA TRP A 113 -1.21 -1.20 -3.93
C TRP A 113 -1.70 -2.52 -4.50
N ALA A 114 -0.81 -3.18 -5.25
CA ALA A 114 -0.86 -4.58 -5.60
C ALA A 114 0.40 -5.28 -5.08
N VAL A 115 0.28 -6.52 -4.58
CA VAL A 115 1.44 -7.28 -4.06
C VAL A 115 2.38 -7.74 -5.17
N ALA A 116 1.85 -8.07 -6.34
CA ALA A 116 2.63 -8.33 -7.54
C ALA A 116 1.79 -8.10 -8.78
N ASN A 117 2.45 -7.79 -9.89
CA ASN A 117 1.83 -7.68 -11.21
C ASN A 117 1.50 -9.07 -11.78
N LEU A 118 0.50 -9.71 -11.17
CA LEU A 118 -0.06 -11.01 -11.57
C LEU A 118 -1.57 -10.96 -11.38
N THR A 119 -2.31 -11.70 -12.19
CA THR A 119 -3.72 -11.96 -11.93
C THR A 119 -3.88 -12.92 -10.76
N CYS A 120 -5.06 -12.89 -10.13
CA CYS A 120 -5.39 -13.84 -9.07
C CYS A 120 -5.26 -15.30 -9.50
N GLU A 121 -5.72 -15.64 -10.72
CA GLU A 121 -5.62 -17.00 -11.24
C GLU A 121 -4.18 -17.48 -11.31
N THR A 122 -3.26 -16.65 -11.82
CA THR A 122 -1.84 -16.99 -11.88
C THR A 122 -1.19 -16.96 -10.50
N ALA A 123 -1.57 -16.03 -9.63
CA ALA A 123 -1.01 -15.90 -8.30
C ALA A 123 -1.34 -17.11 -7.40
N MET A 124 -2.56 -17.62 -7.47
CA MET A 124 -3.02 -18.77 -6.68
C MET A 124 -2.29 -20.08 -7.06
N GLN A 125 -1.67 -20.14 -8.23
CA GLN A 125 -0.84 -21.27 -8.64
C GLN A 125 0.57 -21.24 -8.02
N LYS A 126 0.99 -20.11 -7.43
CA LYS A 126 2.33 -19.91 -6.86
C LYS A 126 2.34 -20.18 -5.35
N ASP A 127 2.17 -21.43 -4.95
CA ASP A 127 1.98 -21.87 -3.56
C ASP A 127 2.90 -21.17 -2.52
N THR A 128 4.22 -21.24 -2.68
CA THR A 128 5.18 -20.69 -1.70
C THR A 128 5.26 -19.17 -1.68
N GLU A 129 4.90 -18.51 -2.78
CA GLU A 129 5.03 -17.05 -2.95
C GLU A 129 3.68 -16.33 -2.87
N TYR A 130 2.59 -17.08 -2.78
CA TYR A 130 1.24 -16.54 -2.75
C TYR A 130 1.01 -15.73 -1.47
N ALA A 131 0.58 -14.49 -1.66
CA ALA A 131 0.50 -13.49 -0.60
C ALA A 131 -0.70 -13.67 0.35
N CYS A 132 -1.80 -14.29 -0.10
CA CYS A 132 -3.01 -14.39 0.73
C CYS A 132 -2.89 -15.62 1.63
N ARG A 133 -2.41 -15.40 2.85
CA ARG A 133 -2.05 -16.48 3.79
C ARG A 133 -3.19 -16.88 4.71
N SER A 134 -4.14 -15.99 4.96
CA SER A 134 -5.30 -16.30 5.79
C SER A 134 -6.29 -17.17 5.02
N SER A 135 -6.76 -18.26 5.62
CA SER A 135 -7.79 -19.13 5.01
C SER A 135 -9.13 -18.42 4.80
N GLN A 136 -9.41 -17.41 5.64
CA GLN A 136 -10.61 -16.57 5.56
C GLN A 136 -10.36 -15.30 4.74
N SER A 137 -9.58 -15.43 3.67
CA SER A 137 -9.28 -14.36 2.73
C SER A 137 -9.44 -14.82 1.29
N TYR A 138 -9.52 -13.86 0.38
CA TYR A 138 -9.58 -14.11 -1.05
C TYR A 138 -8.66 -13.15 -1.82
N CYS A 139 -8.33 -13.54 -3.03
CA CYS A 139 -7.55 -12.74 -3.95
C CYS A 139 -8.44 -11.74 -4.70
N LEU A 140 -7.98 -10.50 -4.82
CA LEU A 140 -8.65 -9.44 -5.57
C LEU A 140 -7.69 -8.83 -6.60
N ASN A 141 -8.08 -8.81 -7.87
CA ASN A 141 -7.37 -8.06 -8.91
C ASN A 141 -7.49 -6.54 -8.64
N VAL A 142 -6.40 -5.81 -8.81
CA VAL A 142 -6.31 -4.37 -8.61
C VAL A 142 -6.17 -3.70 -9.98
N THR A 143 -7.07 -2.75 -10.25
CA THR A 143 -7.04 -1.92 -11.45
C THR A 143 -7.16 -0.45 -11.10
N HIS A 144 -6.63 0.40 -11.96
CA HIS A 144 -6.84 1.84 -11.96
C HIS A 144 -7.33 2.27 -13.34
N GLY A 145 -8.65 2.44 -13.48
CA GLY A 145 -9.28 2.52 -14.80
C GLY A 145 -9.01 1.25 -15.60
N GLU A 146 -8.50 1.41 -16.82
CA GLU A 146 -8.10 0.31 -17.72
C GLU A 146 -6.72 -0.29 -17.38
N ILE A 147 -5.97 0.31 -16.44
CA ILE A 147 -4.62 -0.14 -16.09
C ILE A 147 -4.70 -1.27 -15.07
N PHE A 148 -4.23 -2.46 -15.46
CA PHE A 148 -4.06 -3.58 -14.54
C PHE A 148 -2.79 -3.41 -13.70
N MET A 149 -2.95 -3.35 -12.38
CA MET A 149 -1.83 -3.14 -11.44
C MET A 149 -1.31 -4.46 -10.85
N GLY A 150 -2.14 -5.50 -10.82
CA GLY A 150 -1.80 -6.79 -10.21
C GLY A 150 -2.92 -7.34 -9.34
N TYR A 151 -2.55 -8.05 -8.28
CA TYR A 151 -3.50 -8.55 -7.29
C TYR A 151 -3.16 -8.11 -5.87
N ARG A 152 -4.12 -8.28 -4.96
CA ARG A 152 -3.97 -8.11 -3.51
C ARG A 152 -4.87 -9.09 -2.77
N CYS A 153 -4.77 -9.09 -1.44
CA CYS A 153 -5.56 -9.96 -0.58
C CYS A 153 -6.60 -9.13 0.18
N LYS A 154 -7.76 -9.72 0.44
CA LYS A 154 -8.83 -9.12 1.22
C LYS A 154 -9.50 -10.17 2.10
N CYS A 155 -9.90 -9.81 3.31
CA CYS A 155 -10.64 -10.74 4.16
C CYS A 155 -12.01 -11.04 3.55
N SER A 156 -12.45 -12.30 3.68
CA SER A 156 -13.76 -12.73 3.21
C SER A 156 -14.88 -12.02 3.99
N SER A 157 -16.07 -11.93 3.39
CA SER A 157 -17.23 -11.32 4.03
C SER A 157 -17.48 -11.88 5.43
N GLY A 158 -17.66 -11.01 6.43
CA GLY A 158 -17.83 -11.38 7.84
C GLY A 158 -16.53 -11.53 8.64
N PHE A 159 -15.36 -11.34 8.02
CA PHE A 159 -14.05 -11.39 8.66
C PHE A 159 -13.33 -10.04 8.54
N GLN A 160 -12.51 -9.72 9.53
CA GLN A 160 -11.67 -8.52 9.56
C GLN A 160 -10.26 -8.87 10.03
N GLY A 161 -9.30 -8.02 9.67
CA GLY A 161 -7.91 -8.17 10.10
C GLY A 161 -6.95 -8.13 8.92
N ASN A 162 -5.95 -9.01 8.93
CA ASN A 162 -4.86 -9.01 7.96
C ASN A 162 -4.86 -10.29 7.10
N PRO A 163 -5.26 -10.23 5.82
CA PRO A 163 -5.30 -11.40 4.94
C PRO A 163 -3.92 -11.91 4.53
N TYR A 164 -2.86 -11.11 4.71
CA TYR A 164 -1.48 -11.46 4.40
C TYR A 164 -0.80 -12.30 5.48
N VAL A 165 -1.45 -12.45 6.64
CA VAL A 165 -0.93 -13.20 7.80
C VAL A 165 -1.75 -14.48 7.98
N ASN A 166 -1.09 -15.58 8.35
CA ASN A 166 -1.79 -16.82 8.64
C ASN A 166 -2.76 -16.61 9.81
N ALA A 167 -4.02 -17.09 9.67
CA ALA A 167 -5.11 -16.81 10.60
C ALA A 167 -5.37 -15.32 10.91
N GLY A 168 -4.88 -14.40 10.06
CA GLY A 168 -4.97 -12.96 10.31
C GLY A 168 -6.35 -12.36 10.04
N CYS A 169 -7.23 -13.06 9.31
CA CYS A 169 -8.64 -12.67 9.19
C CYS A 169 -9.46 -13.40 10.25
N THR A 170 -9.95 -12.66 11.24
CA THR A 170 -10.77 -13.17 12.33
C THR A 170 -12.22 -12.75 12.13
N GLY A 171 -13.15 -13.68 12.36
CA GLY A 171 -14.58 -13.41 12.25
C GLY A 171 -15.11 -12.63 13.46
N LEU A 172 -16.27 -12.00 13.31
CA LEU A 172 -17.01 -11.39 14.42
C LEU A 172 -17.72 -12.43 15.33
N ILE A 173 -17.56 -13.74 15.08
CA ILE A 173 -18.32 -14.84 15.70
C ILE A 173 -17.59 -15.43 16.93
N LEU A 174 -17.13 -14.59 17.86
CA LEU A 174 -16.77 -15.05 19.22
C LEU A 174 -17.32 -14.16 20.35
N LEU A 175 -17.96 -13.02 20.05
CA LEU A 175 -18.53 -12.14 21.08
C LEU A 175 -20.06 -12.25 21.25
N ILE A 176 -20.76 -13.04 20.44
CA ILE A 176 -22.25 -13.14 20.47
C ILE A 176 -22.76 -14.50 20.95
N THR A 177 -21.94 -15.31 21.64
CA THR A 177 -22.37 -16.60 22.20
C THR A 177 -22.08 -16.75 23.70
N LEU A 178 -22.17 -15.65 24.44
CA LEU A 178 -22.24 -15.66 25.91
C LEU A 178 -23.10 -14.48 26.40
N TYR A 179 -24.41 -14.50 26.14
CA TYR A 179 -25.44 -13.81 26.94
C TYR A 179 -26.77 -14.56 26.79
#